data_AF-X1GCL1-F1
#
_entry.id   AF-X1GCL1-F1
#
_cell.length_a   1.000
_cell.length_b   1.000
_cell.length_c   1.000
_cell.angle_alpha   90.00
_cell.angle_beta   90.00
_cell.angle_gamma   90.00
#
_symmetry.space_group_name_H-M   'P 1'
#
loop_
_entity.id
_entity.type
_entity.pdbx_description
1 polymer ?
#
loop_
_entity_poly.entity_id
_entity_poly.type
_entity_poly.pdbx_seq_one_letter_code
_entity_poly.pdbx_strand_id
1 'polypeptide(L)'
;MFFSNEEIYTAFYINDINNFEDPDKDLIYKNNSLIKLWVKELYWAALEDTREKSEEEKIATLLNKKYVFLTLKKLSKGPIALDGLREWYNDTFPKLNFKELIDTLESKQFIFVNQIGIVEKYVLLLKEVNAERIPPDSVIEYIDENPELIELELIELFLPKVQEYFSIYENKSKEELEEDTYALFQIVSDPKKYNLLSELRSGLISKDKLPKLISKRALDHLNSSLSFLKKHDVIEELKYKNERYIFLKLIFK
;
A
#
# COMPACT_ATOMS: atom_id res chain seq x y z
N MET A 1 -20.38 -19.85 -5.23
CA MET A 1 -21.16 -20.33 -6.38
C MET A 1 -20.31 -20.10 -7.62
N PHE A 2 -19.72 -21.16 -8.18
CA PHE A 2 -18.96 -21.10 -9.42
C PHE A 2 -19.98 -21.00 -10.56
N PHE A 3 -19.99 -19.91 -11.32
CA PHE A 3 -20.67 -19.91 -12.61
C PHE A 3 -19.82 -20.75 -13.57
N SER A 4 -20.37 -21.84 -14.10
CA SER A 4 -19.76 -22.55 -15.23
C SER A 4 -19.79 -21.61 -16.43
N ASN A 5 -18.62 -21.11 -16.85
CA ASN A 5 -18.47 -20.21 -18.00
C ASN A 5 -18.51 -21.00 -19.33
N GLU A 6 -19.44 -21.95 -19.44
CA GLU A 6 -19.56 -22.88 -20.56
C GLU A 6 -19.92 -22.19 -21.88
N GLU A 7 -20.16 -20.89 -21.91
CA GLU A 7 -20.43 -20.13 -23.14
C GLU A 7 -19.41 -19.01 -23.39
N ILE A 8 -18.34 -18.90 -22.59
CA ILE A 8 -17.39 -17.80 -22.74
C ILE A 8 -16.68 -17.80 -24.10
N TYR A 9 -16.54 -18.97 -24.72
CA TYR A 9 -15.97 -19.11 -26.06
C TYR A 9 -16.80 -18.40 -27.12
N THR A 10 -18.08 -18.08 -26.88
CA THR A 10 -18.89 -17.34 -27.86
C THR A 10 -18.34 -15.94 -28.12
N ALA A 11 -17.55 -15.40 -27.20
CA ALA A 11 -16.79 -14.17 -27.39
C ALA A 11 -15.90 -14.16 -28.64
N PHE A 12 -15.38 -15.33 -29.07
CA PHE A 12 -14.50 -15.42 -30.23
C PHE A 12 -15.22 -15.24 -31.57
N TYR A 13 -16.55 -15.32 -31.59
CA TYR A 13 -17.36 -15.06 -32.78
C TYR A 13 -17.65 -13.57 -33.02
N ILE A 14 -17.02 -12.65 -32.26
CA ILE A 14 -17.23 -11.20 -32.42
C ILE A 14 -16.93 -10.70 -33.84
N ASN A 15 -15.99 -11.33 -34.55
CA ASN A 15 -15.66 -10.97 -35.93
C ASN A 15 -16.72 -11.42 -36.94
N ASP A 16 -17.57 -12.39 -36.55
CA ASP A 16 -18.62 -13.00 -37.37
C ASP A 16 -20.04 -12.61 -36.87
N ILE A 17 -20.15 -11.54 -36.06
CA ILE A 17 -21.38 -11.12 -35.35
C ILE A 17 -22.61 -10.97 -36.26
N ASN A 18 -22.40 -10.63 -37.54
CA ASN A 18 -23.45 -10.45 -38.53
C ASN A 18 -24.12 -11.77 -38.94
N ASN A 19 -23.53 -12.92 -38.61
CA ASN A 19 -24.02 -14.25 -38.94
C ASN A 19 -24.95 -14.85 -37.87
N PHE A 20 -25.23 -14.10 -36.79
CA PHE A 20 -25.99 -14.58 -35.63
C PHE A 20 -27.32 -13.83 -35.47
N GLU A 21 -28.27 -14.41 -34.72
CA GLU A 21 -29.52 -13.75 -34.35
C GLU A 21 -29.31 -12.82 -33.14
N ASP A 22 -30.21 -11.84 -32.93
CA ASP A 22 -30.03 -10.80 -31.91
C ASP A 22 -29.79 -11.31 -30.47
N PRO A 23 -30.45 -12.39 -29.98
CA PRO A 23 -30.15 -12.95 -28.67
C PRO A 23 -28.71 -13.48 -28.55
N ASP A 24 -28.19 -14.07 -29.63
CA ASP A 24 -26.83 -14.59 -29.68
C ASP A 24 -25.80 -13.46 -29.82
N LYS A 25 -26.14 -12.39 -30.55
CA LYS A 25 -25.30 -11.19 -30.64
C LYS A 25 -25.10 -10.56 -29.27
N ASP A 26 -26.16 -10.41 -28.48
CA ASP A 26 -26.09 -9.85 -27.13
C ASP A 26 -25.18 -10.68 -26.23
N LEU A 27 -25.27 -12.01 -26.32
CA LEU A 27 -24.40 -12.94 -25.60
C LEU A 27 -22.93 -12.80 -26.05
N ILE A 28 -22.66 -12.75 -27.36
CA ILE A 28 -21.32 -12.58 -27.92
C ILE A 28 -20.71 -11.23 -27.48
N TYR A 29 -21.47 -10.13 -27.54
CA TYR A 29 -21.01 -8.81 -27.11
C TYR A 29 -20.68 -8.78 -25.61
N LYS A 30 -21.55 -9.37 -24.78
CA LYS A 30 -21.33 -9.49 -23.34
C LYS A 30 -20.08 -10.31 -23.03
N ASN A 31 -19.92 -11.48 -23.63
CA ASN A 31 -18.79 -12.36 -23.37
C ASN A 31 -17.47 -11.80 -23.90
N ASN A 32 -17.47 -11.14 -25.07
CA ASN A 32 -16.29 -10.42 -25.57
C ASN A 32 -15.88 -9.28 -24.63
N SER A 33 -16.84 -8.52 -24.10
CA SER A 33 -16.57 -7.49 -23.09
C SER A 33 -15.97 -8.08 -21.81
N LEU A 34 -16.46 -9.23 -21.37
CA LEU A 34 -15.92 -9.96 -20.21
C LEU A 34 -14.49 -10.46 -20.44
N ILE A 35 -14.19 -11.06 -21.61
CA ILE A 35 -12.82 -11.51 -21.94
C ILE A 35 -11.87 -10.31 -21.99
N LYS A 36 -12.24 -9.21 -22.66
CA LYS A 36 -11.42 -7.99 -22.70
C LYS A 36 -11.15 -7.45 -21.29
N LEU A 37 -12.17 -7.47 -20.42
CA LEU A 37 -12.00 -7.09 -19.02
C LEU A 37 -11.02 -8.02 -18.31
N TRP A 38 -11.15 -9.34 -18.44
CA TRP A 38 -10.23 -10.30 -17.80
C TRP A 38 -8.79 -10.19 -18.31
N VAL A 39 -8.59 -10.01 -19.63
CA VAL A 39 -7.25 -9.79 -20.21
C VAL A 39 -6.65 -8.50 -19.66
N LYS A 40 -7.45 -7.43 -19.55
CA LYS A 40 -7.01 -6.18 -18.93
C LYS A 40 -6.66 -6.38 -17.45
N GLU A 41 -7.47 -7.09 -16.69
CA GLU A 41 -7.21 -7.40 -15.28
C GLU A 41 -5.95 -8.26 -15.10
N LEU A 42 -5.75 -9.27 -15.95
CA LEU A 42 -4.55 -10.10 -15.94
C LEU A 42 -3.31 -9.28 -16.25
N TYR A 43 -3.39 -8.41 -17.26
CA TYR A 43 -2.31 -7.50 -17.62
C TYR A 43 -1.92 -6.60 -16.44
N TRP A 44 -2.89 -5.95 -15.81
CA TRP A 44 -2.64 -5.10 -14.64
C TRP A 44 -2.10 -5.90 -13.45
N ALA A 45 -2.69 -7.05 -13.13
CA ALA A 45 -2.20 -7.90 -12.05
C ALA A 45 -0.77 -8.39 -12.30
N ALA A 46 -0.43 -8.71 -13.54
CA ALA A 46 0.94 -9.07 -13.92
C ALA A 46 1.88 -7.88 -13.77
N LEU A 47 1.51 -6.71 -14.29
CA LEU A 47 2.28 -5.47 -14.12
C LEU A 47 2.51 -5.10 -12.65
N GLU A 48 1.48 -5.21 -11.82
CA GLU A 48 1.56 -4.97 -10.38
C GLU A 48 2.61 -5.84 -9.70
N ASP A 49 2.77 -7.08 -10.15
CA ASP A 49 3.70 -8.04 -9.57
C ASP A 49 5.11 -7.97 -10.19
N THR A 50 5.20 -7.67 -11.49
CA THR A 50 6.47 -7.69 -12.24
C THR A 50 7.15 -6.33 -12.35
N ARG A 51 6.48 -5.21 -12.03
CA ARG A 51 7.09 -3.89 -12.10
C ARG A 51 8.29 -3.80 -11.16
N GLU A 52 9.26 -2.98 -11.54
CA GLU A 52 10.34 -2.63 -10.63
C GLU A 52 9.76 -1.87 -9.42
N LYS A 53 9.95 -2.45 -8.23
CA LYS A 53 9.55 -1.83 -6.97
C LYS A 53 10.48 -0.67 -6.64
N SER A 54 9.91 0.42 -6.15
CA SER A 54 10.71 1.55 -5.65
C SER A 54 11.58 1.11 -4.47
N GLU A 55 12.62 1.89 -4.15
CA GLU A 55 13.44 1.63 -2.94
C GLU A 55 12.60 1.71 -1.67
N GLU A 56 11.61 2.62 -1.62
CA GLU A 56 10.61 2.72 -0.54
C GLU A 56 9.85 1.39 -0.37
N GLU A 57 9.31 0.82 -1.45
CA GLU A 57 8.58 -0.44 -1.43
C GLU A 57 9.48 -1.63 -1.03
N LYS A 58 10.74 -1.65 -1.52
CA LYS A 58 11.72 -2.69 -1.16
C LYS A 58 12.07 -2.65 0.32
N ILE A 59 12.25 -1.46 0.88
CA ILE A 59 12.54 -1.24 2.30
C ILE A 59 11.31 -1.57 3.14
N ALA A 60 10.13 -1.09 2.77
CA ALA A 60 8.87 -1.39 3.45
C ALA A 60 8.58 -2.91 3.45
N THR A 61 8.84 -3.61 2.34
CA THR A 61 8.69 -5.07 2.28
C THR A 61 9.58 -5.79 3.28
N LEU A 62 10.81 -5.29 3.48
CA LEU A 62 11.71 -5.84 4.48
C LEU A 62 11.24 -5.52 5.90
N LEU A 63 10.83 -4.28 6.17
CA LEU A 63 10.41 -3.80 7.50
C LEU A 63 9.02 -4.30 7.91
N ASN A 64 8.17 -4.71 6.96
CA ASN A 64 6.93 -5.41 7.23
C ASN A 64 7.16 -6.78 7.91
N LYS A 65 8.38 -7.33 7.85
CA LYS A 65 8.73 -8.51 8.64
C LYS A 65 8.96 -8.10 10.09
N LYS A 66 8.00 -8.42 10.97
CA LYS A 66 8.03 -8.08 12.41
C LYS A 66 9.38 -8.34 13.09
N TYR A 67 10.02 -9.47 12.79
CA TYR A 67 11.32 -9.82 13.37
C TYR A 67 12.45 -8.89 12.91
N VAL A 68 12.41 -8.40 11.68
CA VAL A 68 13.37 -7.42 11.16
C VAL A 68 13.15 -6.07 11.84
N PHE A 69 11.91 -5.59 11.84
CA PHE A 69 11.53 -4.33 12.48
C PHE A 69 11.96 -4.27 13.95
N LEU A 70 11.63 -5.30 14.73
CA LEU A 70 11.99 -5.36 16.14
C LEU A 70 13.50 -5.48 16.38
N THR A 71 14.23 -6.15 15.48
CA THR A 71 15.70 -6.23 15.56
C THR A 71 16.33 -4.86 15.32
N LEU A 72 15.92 -4.15 14.28
CA LEU A 72 16.44 -2.80 14.00
C LEU A 72 16.08 -1.81 15.11
N LYS A 73 14.87 -1.91 15.67
CA LYS A 73 14.45 -1.14 16.85
C LYS A 73 15.29 -1.45 18.09
N LYS A 74 15.72 -2.69 18.27
CA LYS A 74 16.65 -3.03 19.36
C LYS A 74 18.01 -2.38 19.14
N LEU A 75 18.49 -2.39 17.89
CA LEU A 75 19.76 -1.79 17.49
C LEU A 75 19.75 -0.25 17.53
N SER A 76 18.60 0.40 17.37
CA SER A 76 18.51 1.88 17.49
C SER A 76 18.73 2.38 18.92
N LYS A 77 18.63 1.50 19.92
CA LYS A 77 18.99 1.83 21.31
C LYS A 77 20.49 1.86 21.57
N GLY A 78 21.29 1.38 20.61
CA GLY A 78 22.75 1.40 20.66
C GLY A 78 23.40 0.10 20.16
N PRO A 79 24.73 0.11 20.01
CA PRO A 79 25.50 -1.05 19.58
C PRO A 79 25.33 -2.23 20.54
N ILE A 80 25.30 -3.44 20.00
CA ILE A 80 25.18 -4.68 20.78
C ILE A 80 26.21 -5.71 20.34
N ALA A 81 26.71 -6.52 21.27
CA ALA A 81 27.55 -7.67 20.92
C ALA A 81 26.76 -8.66 20.05
N LEU A 82 27.39 -9.21 19.02
CA LEU A 82 26.75 -10.12 18.06
C LEU A 82 26.14 -11.34 18.76
N ASP A 83 26.85 -11.91 19.74
CA ASP A 83 26.36 -13.05 20.51
C ASP A 83 25.18 -12.66 21.41
N GLY A 84 25.23 -11.50 22.06
CA GLY A 84 24.11 -10.99 22.85
C GLY A 84 22.86 -10.68 22.01
N LEU A 85 23.04 -10.24 20.77
CA LEU A 85 21.93 -10.07 19.83
C LEU A 85 21.36 -11.43 19.37
N ARG A 86 22.24 -12.42 19.13
CA ARG A 86 21.85 -13.78 18.75
C ARG A 86 21.00 -14.44 19.82
N GLU A 87 21.44 -14.37 21.08
CA GLU A 87 20.69 -14.93 22.22
C GLU A 87 19.29 -14.32 22.29
N TRP A 88 19.20 -12.99 22.35
CA TRP A 88 17.92 -12.29 22.38
C TRP A 88 17.03 -12.64 21.17
N TYR A 89 17.61 -12.72 19.97
CA TYR A 89 16.85 -13.02 18.75
C TYR A 89 16.30 -14.44 18.78
N ASN A 90 17.09 -15.42 19.19
CA ASN A 90 16.67 -16.82 19.27
C ASN A 90 15.62 -17.04 20.37
N ASP A 91 15.70 -16.31 21.47
CA ASP A 91 14.68 -16.33 22.52
C ASP A 91 13.36 -15.70 22.04
N THR A 92 13.44 -14.60 21.28
CA THR A 92 12.26 -13.87 20.81
C THR A 92 11.62 -14.53 19.59
N PHE A 93 12.43 -15.13 18.70
CA PHE A 93 12.01 -15.69 17.42
C PHE A 93 12.63 -17.09 17.18
N PRO A 94 12.28 -18.10 18.00
CA PRO A 94 12.98 -19.40 18.01
C PRO A 94 12.88 -20.22 16.73
N LYS A 95 11.97 -19.86 15.82
CA LYS A 95 11.76 -20.56 14.54
C LYS A 95 12.47 -19.90 13.36
N LEU A 96 13.15 -18.76 13.57
CA LEU A 96 13.78 -17.99 12.51
C LEU A 96 15.30 -18.11 12.57
N ASN A 97 15.95 -17.98 11.41
CA ASN A 97 17.39 -18.10 11.30
C ASN A 97 18.07 -16.75 11.53
N PHE A 98 18.78 -16.61 12.65
CA PHE A 98 19.55 -15.41 12.98
C PHE A 98 20.60 -15.05 11.92
N LYS A 99 21.26 -16.05 11.33
CA LYS A 99 22.32 -15.81 10.34
C LYS A 99 21.73 -15.18 9.08
N GLU A 100 20.63 -15.72 8.57
CA GLU A 100 19.92 -15.17 7.40
C GLU A 100 19.48 -13.72 7.62
N LEU A 101 19.01 -13.39 8.84
CA LEU A 101 18.67 -12.02 9.20
C LEU A 101 19.90 -11.10 9.10
N ILE A 102 21.01 -11.46 9.75
CA ILE A 102 22.22 -10.63 9.78
C ILE A 102 22.77 -10.46 8.36
N ASP A 103 22.90 -11.54 7.58
CA ASP A 103 23.38 -11.50 6.20
C ASP A 103 22.47 -10.60 5.33
N THR A 104 21.14 -10.65 5.55
CA THR A 104 20.18 -9.78 4.85
C THR A 104 20.34 -8.31 5.25
N LEU A 105 20.50 -8.03 6.53
CA LEU A 105 20.63 -6.67 7.04
C LEU A 105 21.97 -6.03 6.63
N GLU A 106 23.05 -6.80 6.65
CA GLU A 106 24.39 -6.35 6.25
C GLU A 106 24.46 -6.11 4.74
N SER A 107 23.96 -7.06 3.91
CA SER A 107 23.92 -6.89 2.45
C SER A 107 23.09 -5.70 1.98
N LYS A 108 22.03 -5.36 2.73
CA LYS A 108 21.20 -4.15 2.49
C LYS A 108 21.73 -2.90 3.20
N GLN A 109 22.90 -3.00 3.84
CA GLN A 109 23.58 -1.89 4.53
C GLN A 109 22.73 -1.23 5.64
N PHE A 110 21.86 -1.99 6.30
CA PHE A 110 21.18 -1.53 7.50
C PHE A 110 22.08 -1.62 8.73
N ILE A 111 22.98 -2.60 8.74
CA ILE A 111 23.90 -2.85 9.84
C ILE A 111 25.33 -2.97 9.34
N PHE A 112 26.27 -2.82 10.26
CA PHE A 112 27.67 -3.14 10.09
C PHE A 112 28.15 -4.00 11.26
N VAL A 113 28.78 -5.13 10.95
CA VAL A 113 29.37 -5.99 11.99
C VAL A 113 30.85 -5.64 12.11
N ASN A 114 31.19 -4.88 13.15
CA ASN A 114 32.56 -4.48 13.41
C ASN A 114 33.23 -5.42 14.42
N GLN A 115 34.48 -5.78 14.18
CA GLN A 115 35.30 -6.49 15.16
C GLN A 115 36.15 -5.49 15.95
N ILE A 116 36.00 -5.48 17.27
CA ILE A 116 36.80 -4.66 18.18
C ILE A 116 37.71 -5.58 18.99
N GLY A 117 39.02 -5.40 18.87
CA GLY A 117 40.00 -6.27 19.51
C GLY A 117 40.10 -7.66 18.87
N ILE A 118 40.48 -8.67 19.67
CA ILE A 118 40.88 -9.99 19.16
C ILE A 118 39.68 -10.89 18.84
N VAL A 119 38.53 -10.72 19.52
CA VAL A 119 37.42 -11.70 19.40
C VAL A 119 36.02 -11.08 19.37
N GLU A 120 35.80 -9.88 19.90
CA GLU A 120 34.45 -9.34 20.09
C GLU A 120 33.91 -8.68 18.82
N LYS A 121 32.74 -9.13 18.37
CA LYS A 121 32.01 -8.54 17.24
C LYS A 121 30.81 -7.78 17.76
N TYR A 122 30.66 -6.55 17.28
CA TYR A 122 29.55 -5.66 17.58
C TYR A 122 28.73 -5.40 16.34
N VAL A 123 27.41 -5.39 16.50
CA VAL A 123 26.46 -5.01 15.46
C VAL A 123 26.10 -3.55 15.66
N LEU A 124 26.41 -2.73 14.65
CA LEU A 124 26.14 -1.30 14.60
C LEU A 124 25.00 -1.05 13.63
N LEU A 125 24.03 -0.22 14.02
CA LEU A 125 23.01 0.28 13.10
C LEU A 125 23.63 1.35 12.21
N LEU A 126 23.53 1.17 10.88
CA LEU A 126 23.98 2.15 9.90
C LEU A 126 22.84 3.04 9.40
N LYS A 127 21.62 2.50 9.32
CA LYS A 127 20.45 3.18 8.78
C LYS A 127 19.26 2.97 9.71
N GLU A 128 18.72 4.08 10.19
CA GLU A 128 17.40 4.09 10.83
C GLU A 128 16.39 4.51 9.76
N VAL A 129 15.36 3.68 9.57
CA VAL A 129 14.27 3.97 8.65
C VAL A 129 13.01 4.10 9.47
N ASN A 130 12.48 5.31 9.49
CA ASN A 130 11.19 5.62 10.05
C ASN A 130 10.22 5.87 8.90
N ALA A 131 8.97 5.49 9.11
CA ALA A 131 7.86 5.90 8.27
C ALA A 131 6.98 6.80 9.11
N GLU A 132 6.77 8.02 8.65
CA GLU A 132 6.01 9.02 9.39
C GLU A 132 4.86 9.54 8.54
N ARG A 133 3.80 9.99 9.22
CA ARG A 133 2.67 10.63 8.55
C ARG A 133 2.96 12.11 8.45
N ILE A 134 2.81 12.64 7.24
CA ILE A 134 2.93 14.07 6.97
C ILE A 134 1.64 14.60 6.36
N PRO A 135 1.29 15.87 6.62
CA PRO A 135 0.17 16.51 5.93
C PRO A 135 0.38 16.38 4.41
N PRO A 136 -0.68 16.18 3.64
CA PRO A 136 -0.54 16.11 2.20
C PRO A 136 -0.24 17.49 1.64
N ASP A 137 1.04 17.81 1.44
CA ASP A 137 1.52 18.96 0.65
C ASP A 137 0.84 18.97 -0.73
N SER A 138 0.62 17.77 -1.28
CA SER A 138 -0.11 17.54 -2.51
C SER A 138 -1.55 18.02 -2.48
N VAL A 139 -2.23 18.17 -1.32
CA VAL A 139 -3.57 18.79 -1.32
C VAL A 139 -3.45 20.30 -1.47
N ILE A 140 -2.45 20.93 -0.86
CA ILE A 140 -2.19 22.37 -1.05
C ILE A 140 -1.75 22.63 -2.50
N GLU A 141 -0.81 21.85 -3.03
CA GLU A 141 -0.37 21.95 -4.44
C GLU A 141 -1.48 21.59 -5.43
N TYR A 142 -2.29 20.55 -5.19
CA TYR A 142 -3.42 20.18 -6.06
C TYR A 142 -4.52 21.25 -6.07
N ILE A 143 -4.74 21.94 -4.94
CA ILE A 143 -5.62 23.12 -4.84
C ILE A 143 -5.05 24.29 -5.64
N ASP A 144 -3.75 24.56 -5.52
CA ASP A 144 -3.07 25.66 -6.21
C ASP A 144 -2.97 25.43 -7.74
N GLU A 145 -2.77 24.18 -8.18
CA GLU A 145 -2.64 23.80 -9.59
C GLU A 145 -3.98 23.59 -10.31
N ASN A 146 -5.05 23.24 -9.59
CA ASN A 146 -6.37 22.98 -10.16
C ASN A 146 -7.51 23.76 -9.49
N PRO A 147 -7.41 25.11 -9.39
CA PRO A 147 -8.39 25.94 -8.67
C PRO A 147 -9.80 25.90 -9.28
N GLU A 148 -9.95 25.43 -10.53
CA GLU A 148 -11.24 25.30 -11.23
C GLU A 148 -11.90 23.92 -11.06
N LEU A 149 -11.16 22.88 -10.63
CA LEU A 149 -11.68 21.51 -10.49
C LEU A 149 -12.13 21.17 -9.07
N ILE A 150 -11.67 21.92 -8.07
CA ILE A 150 -12.06 21.75 -6.68
C ILE A 150 -12.84 22.99 -6.25
N GLU A 151 -14.10 22.79 -5.91
CA GLU A 151 -14.91 23.87 -5.37
C GLU A 151 -14.34 24.25 -3.99
N LEU A 152 -14.10 25.55 -3.74
CA LEU A 152 -13.58 26.07 -2.46
C LEU A 152 -14.27 25.46 -1.23
N GLU A 153 -15.56 25.14 -1.34
CA GLU A 153 -16.35 24.46 -0.32
C GLU A 153 -15.81 23.07 0.10
N LEU A 154 -15.19 22.32 -0.81
CA LEU A 154 -14.55 21.02 -0.51
C LEU A 154 -13.28 21.20 0.33
N ILE A 155 -12.53 22.28 0.10
CA ILE A 155 -11.31 22.61 0.82
C ILE A 155 -11.65 22.99 2.27
N GLU A 156 -12.70 23.81 2.45
CA GLU A 156 -13.21 24.21 3.76
C GLU A 156 -13.70 23.00 4.59
N LEU A 157 -14.17 21.94 3.94
CA LEU A 157 -14.55 20.68 4.61
C LEU A 157 -13.35 19.77 4.91
N PHE A 158 -12.31 19.83 4.09
CA PHE A 158 -11.14 18.96 4.18
C PHE A 158 -10.12 19.44 5.23
N LEU A 159 -9.73 20.71 5.17
CA LEU A 159 -8.65 21.26 6.00
C LEU A 159 -8.87 21.05 7.50
N PRO A 160 -10.07 21.28 8.08
CA PRO A 160 -10.29 21.07 9.51
C PRO A 160 -10.04 19.62 9.94
N LYS A 161 -10.37 18.64 9.09
CA LYS A 161 -10.19 17.21 9.41
C LYS A 161 -8.72 16.80 9.42
N VAL A 162 -7.91 17.38 8.55
CA VAL A 162 -6.45 17.17 8.54
C VAL A 162 -5.85 17.81 9.78
N GLN A 163 -6.21 19.06 10.06
CA GLN A 163 -5.70 19.79 11.23
C GLN A 163 -6.05 19.07 12.54
N GLU A 164 -7.30 18.63 12.69
CA GLU A 164 -7.75 17.85 13.84
C GLU A 164 -6.91 16.59 14.01
N TYR A 165 -6.68 15.84 12.93
CA TYR A 165 -5.86 14.64 12.98
C TYR A 165 -4.42 14.91 13.42
N PHE A 166 -3.76 15.91 12.84
CA PHE A 166 -2.37 16.20 13.20
C PHE A 166 -2.25 16.75 14.63
N SER A 167 -3.25 17.48 15.12
CA SER A 167 -3.30 17.89 16.54
C SER A 167 -3.33 16.69 17.50
N ILE A 168 -3.96 15.58 17.10
CA ILE A 168 -3.97 14.34 17.88
C ILE A 168 -2.66 13.58 17.68
N TYR A 169 -2.18 13.52 16.43
CA TYR A 169 -0.98 12.78 16.04
C TYR A 169 0.28 13.27 16.76
N GLU A 170 0.46 14.59 16.88
CA GLU A 170 1.59 15.21 17.59
C GLU A 170 1.64 14.85 19.09
N ASN A 171 0.49 14.48 19.66
CA ASN A 171 0.37 14.12 21.08
C ASN A 171 0.46 12.61 21.33
N LYS A 172 0.73 11.78 20.30
CA LYS A 172 0.90 10.34 20.47
C LYS A 172 2.14 10.01 21.29
N SER A 173 2.03 8.98 22.11
CA SER A 173 3.17 8.38 22.81
C SER A 173 4.16 7.72 21.83
N LYS A 174 5.38 7.47 22.31
CA LYS A 174 6.41 6.83 21.50
C LYS A 174 5.98 5.42 21.04
N GLU A 175 5.33 4.67 21.92
CA GLU A 175 4.81 3.34 21.61
C GLU A 175 3.75 3.39 20.50
N GLU A 176 2.82 4.35 20.56
CA GLU A 176 1.79 4.55 19.54
C GLU A 176 2.38 4.93 18.18
N LEU A 177 3.42 5.78 18.15
CA LEU A 177 4.12 6.15 16.92
C LEU A 177 4.88 4.96 16.31
N GLU A 178 5.41 4.07 17.14
CA GLU A 178 6.10 2.86 16.67
C GLU A 178 5.11 1.84 16.09
N GLU A 179 3.95 1.66 16.70
CA GLU A 179 2.87 0.84 16.13
C GLU A 179 2.35 1.40 14.82
N ASP A 180 2.21 2.73 14.76
CA ASP A 180 1.81 3.44 13.55
C ASP A 180 2.84 3.23 12.43
N THR A 181 4.12 3.45 12.71
CA THR A 181 5.25 3.22 11.79
C THR A 181 5.20 1.81 11.18
N TYR A 182 4.96 0.79 12.00
CA TYR A 182 4.86 -0.58 11.52
C TYR A 182 3.64 -0.78 10.61
N ALA A 183 2.49 -0.17 10.94
CA ALA A 183 1.32 -0.18 10.07
C ALA A 183 1.59 0.52 8.72
N LEU A 184 2.40 1.59 8.71
CA LEU A 184 2.79 2.25 7.46
C LEU A 184 3.63 1.34 6.56
N PHE A 185 4.57 0.57 7.11
CA PHE A 185 5.30 -0.42 6.32
C PHE A 185 4.39 -1.51 5.74
N GLN A 186 3.34 -1.91 6.46
CA GLN A 186 2.33 -2.84 5.92
C GLN A 186 1.57 -2.25 4.73
N ILE A 187 1.29 -0.96 4.78
CA ILE A 187 0.58 -0.24 3.71
C ILE A 187 1.48 -0.11 2.48
N VAL A 188 2.71 0.36 2.65
CA VAL A 188 3.64 0.63 1.54
C VAL A 188 4.16 -0.66 0.89
N SER A 189 4.29 -1.75 1.66
CA SER A 189 4.74 -3.05 1.11
C SER A 189 3.68 -3.80 0.30
N ASP A 190 2.41 -3.38 0.35
CA ASP A 190 1.34 -3.97 -0.43
C ASP A 190 1.15 -3.20 -1.74
N PRO A 191 1.43 -3.82 -2.91
CA PRO A 191 1.37 -3.13 -4.20
C PRO A 191 0.00 -2.51 -4.51
N LYS A 192 -1.10 -3.15 -4.07
CA LYS A 192 -2.46 -2.67 -4.36
C LYS A 192 -2.79 -1.45 -3.51
N LYS A 193 -2.39 -1.46 -2.23
CA LYS A 193 -2.54 -0.30 -1.34
C LYS A 193 -1.64 0.84 -1.82
N TYR A 194 -0.39 0.56 -2.19
CA TYR A 194 0.54 1.55 -2.70
C TYR A 194 0.08 2.21 -3.99
N ASN A 195 -0.45 1.43 -4.95
CA ASN A 195 -1.02 1.98 -6.18
C ASN A 195 -2.22 2.87 -5.89
N LEU A 196 -3.15 2.42 -5.05
CA LEU A 196 -4.31 3.23 -4.65
C LEU A 196 -3.89 4.54 -3.98
N LEU A 197 -2.84 4.52 -3.16
CA LEU A 197 -2.28 5.73 -2.55
C LEU A 197 -1.63 6.64 -3.60
N SER A 198 -0.91 6.07 -4.56
CA SER A 198 -0.29 6.83 -5.65
C SER A 198 -1.35 7.54 -6.51
N GLU A 199 -2.46 6.85 -6.81
CA GLU A 199 -3.61 7.46 -7.50
C GLU A 199 -4.23 8.57 -6.65
N LEU A 200 -4.44 8.34 -5.34
CA LEU A 200 -5.00 9.37 -4.46
C LEU A 200 -4.04 10.56 -4.24
N ARG A 201 -2.72 10.38 -4.40
CA ARG A 201 -1.74 11.49 -4.40
C ARG A 201 -1.95 12.42 -5.60
N SER A 202 -2.54 11.92 -6.69
CA SER A 202 -2.85 12.69 -7.90
C SER A 202 -4.20 13.42 -7.86
N GLY A 203 -5.05 13.16 -6.86
CA GLY A 203 -6.31 13.88 -6.69
C GLY A 203 -7.44 13.08 -6.05
N LEU A 204 -8.63 13.69 -6.02
CA LEU A 204 -9.86 13.14 -5.45
C LEU A 204 -10.45 12.03 -6.32
N ILE A 205 -10.85 10.90 -5.72
CA ILE A 205 -11.50 9.81 -6.45
C ILE A 205 -12.98 9.76 -6.10
N SER A 206 -13.85 9.85 -7.12
CA SER A 206 -15.31 9.63 -6.95
C SER A 206 -15.59 8.13 -6.74
N LYS A 207 -16.01 7.80 -5.52
CA LYS A 207 -16.33 6.43 -5.09
C LYS A 207 -17.47 5.82 -5.89
N ASP A 208 -18.37 6.65 -6.41
CA ASP A 208 -19.52 6.20 -7.19
C ASP A 208 -19.17 5.93 -8.67
N LYS A 209 -17.96 6.31 -9.12
CA LYS A 209 -17.41 5.99 -10.46
C LYS A 209 -16.47 4.78 -10.47
N LEU A 210 -15.86 4.43 -9.33
CA LEU A 210 -15.01 3.23 -9.15
C LEU A 210 -15.67 1.88 -9.57
N PRO A 211 -16.97 1.61 -9.30
CA PRO A 211 -17.56 0.28 -9.53
C PRO A 211 -17.85 -0.07 -10.99
N LYS A 212 -17.87 0.91 -11.90
CA LYS A 212 -18.48 0.71 -13.23
C LYS A 212 -17.65 -0.14 -14.21
N LEU A 213 -16.42 -0.54 -13.86
CA LEU A 213 -15.47 -1.14 -14.80
C LEU A 213 -14.60 -2.28 -14.24
N ILE A 214 -14.98 -2.91 -13.12
CA ILE A 214 -14.09 -3.81 -12.37
C ILE A 214 -14.80 -5.13 -12.03
N SER A 215 -14.12 -6.28 -12.16
CA SER A 215 -14.68 -7.57 -11.73
C SER A 215 -14.96 -7.61 -10.23
N LYS A 216 -15.90 -8.47 -9.81
CA LYS A 216 -16.27 -8.64 -8.40
C LYS A 216 -15.06 -8.86 -7.48
N ARG A 217 -14.08 -9.66 -7.94
CA ARG A 217 -12.85 -9.95 -7.18
C ARG A 217 -11.99 -8.70 -6.99
N ALA A 218 -11.80 -7.92 -8.05
CA ALA A 218 -11.03 -6.69 -7.96
C ALA A 218 -11.78 -5.61 -7.15
N LEU A 219 -13.11 -5.60 -7.18
CA LEU A 219 -13.94 -4.74 -6.33
C LEU A 219 -13.87 -5.13 -4.84
N ASP A 220 -13.84 -6.43 -4.53
CA ASP A 220 -13.65 -6.93 -3.17
C ASP A 220 -12.25 -6.56 -2.63
N HIS A 221 -11.20 -6.69 -3.46
CA HIS A 221 -9.84 -6.25 -3.11
C HIS A 221 -9.73 -4.74 -2.92
N LEU A 222 -10.37 -3.95 -3.78
CA LEU A 222 -10.44 -2.50 -3.67
C LEU A 222 -11.14 -2.09 -2.37
N ASN A 223 -12.29 -2.69 -2.08
CA ASN A 223 -13.03 -2.44 -0.83
C ASN A 223 -12.21 -2.82 0.40
N SER A 224 -11.54 -3.98 0.38
CA SER A 224 -10.65 -4.40 1.47
C SER A 224 -9.50 -3.40 1.69
N SER A 225 -8.90 -2.91 0.61
CA SER A 225 -7.82 -1.91 0.67
C SER A 225 -8.34 -0.58 1.21
N LEU A 226 -9.49 -0.09 0.72
CA LEU A 226 -10.14 1.12 1.22
C LEU A 226 -10.53 1.01 2.70
N SER A 227 -11.12 -0.11 3.12
CA SER A 227 -11.45 -0.35 4.53
C SER A 227 -10.20 -0.37 5.41
N PHE A 228 -9.11 -0.97 4.95
CA PHE A 228 -7.84 -0.98 5.67
C PHE A 228 -7.27 0.44 5.80
N LEU A 229 -7.18 1.19 4.70
CA LEU A 229 -6.69 2.56 4.70
C LEU A 229 -7.54 3.49 5.59
N LYS A 230 -8.87 3.31 5.57
CA LYS A 230 -9.78 4.06 6.44
C LYS A 230 -9.61 3.70 7.92
N LYS A 231 -9.47 2.41 8.24
CA LYS A 231 -9.22 1.95 9.62
C LYS A 231 -7.93 2.53 10.19
N HIS A 232 -6.93 2.74 9.33
CA HIS A 232 -5.65 3.32 9.70
C HIS A 232 -5.60 4.85 9.47
N ASP A 233 -6.74 5.54 9.36
CA ASP A 233 -6.84 7.01 9.21
C ASP A 233 -6.06 7.61 8.03
N VAL A 234 -5.78 6.82 7.00
CA VAL A 234 -5.01 7.27 5.82
C VAL A 234 -5.89 8.03 4.84
N ILE A 235 -7.14 7.57 4.69
CA ILE A 235 -8.12 8.14 3.77
C ILE A 235 -9.39 8.50 4.53
N GLU A 236 -10.13 9.44 3.97
CA GLU A 236 -11.44 9.78 4.49
C GLU A 236 -12.47 9.98 3.37
N GLU A 237 -13.74 9.86 3.73
CA GLU A 237 -14.87 9.96 2.79
C GLU A 237 -15.61 11.27 3.05
N LEU A 238 -15.82 12.07 2.01
CA LEU A 238 -16.66 13.26 2.02
C LEU A 238 -17.82 13.07 1.07
N LYS A 239 -19.01 13.52 1.48
CA LYS A 239 -20.19 13.58 0.61
C LYS A 239 -20.32 15.02 0.11
N TYR A 240 -20.26 15.20 -1.21
CA TYR A 240 -20.38 16.51 -1.84
C TYR A 240 -21.29 16.42 -3.07
N LYS A 241 -22.27 17.32 -3.20
CA LYS A 241 -23.25 17.33 -4.31
C LYS A 241 -23.84 15.95 -4.67
N ASN A 242 -24.22 15.17 -3.64
CA ASN A 242 -24.73 13.79 -3.76
C ASN A 242 -23.77 12.72 -4.32
N GLU A 243 -22.50 13.04 -4.57
CA GLU A 243 -21.44 12.07 -4.84
C GLU A 243 -20.54 11.86 -3.60
N ARG A 244 -19.97 10.67 -3.46
CA ARG A 244 -18.98 10.36 -2.43
C ARG A 244 -17.58 10.43 -3.00
N TYR A 245 -16.73 11.24 -2.38
CA TYR A 245 -15.33 11.40 -2.73
C TYR A 245 -14.44 10.77 -1.66
N ILE A 246 -13.36 10.15 -2.10
CA ILE A 246 -12.29 9.62 -1.26
C ILE A 246 -11.07 10.51 -1.45
N PHE A 247 -10.44 10.89 -0.36
CA PHE A 247 -9.25 11.75 -0.36
C PHE A 247 -8.21 11.27 0.65
N LEU A 248 -6.95 11.66 0.44
CA LEU A 248 -5.87 11.43 1.39
C LEU A 248 -5.97 12.42 2.55
N LYS A 249 -6.01 11.87 3.75
CA LYS A 249 -5.88 12.66 4.97
C LYS A 249 -4.41 13.00 5.28
N LEU A 250 -3.50 12.20 4.72
CA LEU A 250 -2.07 12.25 4.97
C LEU A 250 -1.29 11.45 3.91
N ILE A 251 0.00 11.74 3.82
CA ILE A 251 0.99 10.99 3.03
C ILE A 251 2.06 10.39 3.95
N PHE A 252 2.88 9.51 3.39
CA PHE A 252 3.97 8.81 4.09
C PHE A 252 5.31 9.27 3.53
N LYS A 253 6.29 9.41 4.42
CA LYS A 253 7.69 9.67 4.07
C LYS A 253 8.59 8.71 4.84
#